data_AF-X0ZW10-F1
#
_entry.id   AF-X0ZW10-F1
#
_cell.length_a   1.000
_cell.length_b   1.000
_cell.length_c   1.000
_cell.angle_alpha   90.00
_cell.angle_beta   90.00
_cell.angle_gamma   90.00
#
_symmetry.space_group_name_H-M   'P 1'
#
loop_
_entity.id
_entity.type
_entity.pdbx_description
1 polymer ?
#
loop_
_entity_poly.entity_id
_entity_poly.type
_entity_poly.pdbx_seq_one_letter_code
_entity_poly.pdbx_strand_id
1 'polypeptide(L)'
;MTFKNLFNLDISKSIINHFWQYIEKDMDIYSIDSKSPSSLLETIINSNKGIKHTKALKLLSVIIIGQEVGLRTLRNILNLNGKKNDYWYRLIKELKDLNFPKDCKYQSITEINKSIRNFMPLKLKYYQ
;
A
#
# COMPACT_ATOMS: atom_id res chain seq x y z
N MET A 1 38.07 -8.54 -11.16
CA MET A 1 36.72 -7.94 -11.17
C MET A 1 36.87 -6.47 -11.53
N THR A 2 36.26 -5.96 -12.59
CA THR A 2 36.37 -4.54 -13.00
C THR A 2 35.08 -3.79 -12.67
N PHE A 3 35.15 -2.46 -12.53
CA PHE A 3 33.94 -1.64 -12.34
C PHE A 3 32.90 -1.84 -13.44
N LYS A 4 33.34 -2.07 -14.69
CA LYS A 4 32.45 -2.41 -15.82
C LYS A 4 31.71 -3.74 -15.61
N ASN A 5 32.33 -4.71 -14.96
CA ASN A 5 31.70 -5.97 -14.62
C ASN A 5 30.80 -5.86 -13.38
N LEU A 6 31.05 -4.89 -12.51
CA LEU A 6 30.25 -4.59 -11.31
C LEU A 6 28.98 -3.79 -11.65
N PHE A 7 29.07 -2.83 -12.57
CA PHE A 7 27.97 -1.99 -13.03
C PHE A 7 27.44 -2.45 -14.39
N ASN A 8 27.11 -3.74 -14.50
CA ASN A 8 26.45 -4.28 -15.67
C ASN A 8 24.91 -4.24 -15.52
N LEU A 9 24.21 -4.45 -16.63
CA LEU A 9 22.74 -4.35 -16.69
C LEU A 9 22.07 -5.34 -15.72
N ASP A 10 22.59 -6.56 -15.60
CA ASP A 10 21.97 -7.63 -14.81
C ASP A 10 22.10 -7.35 -13.32
N ILE A 11 23.27 -6.88 -12.87
CA ILE A 11 23.49 -6.46 -11.48
C ILE A 11 22.59 -5.27 -11.15
N SER A 12 22.50 -4.29 -12.05
CA SER A 12 21.64 -3.11 -11.86
C SER A 12 20.15 -3.49 -11.76
N LYS A 13 19.69 -4.40 -12.64
CA LYS A 13 18.34 -4.99 -12.58
C LYS A 13 18.10 -5.71 -11.26
N SER A 14 19.06 -6.51 -10.81
CA SER A 14 18.95 -7.26 -9.56
C SER A 14 18.85 -6.34 -8.35
N ILE A 15 19.68 -5.30 -8.28
CA ILE A 15 19.69 -4.33 -7.19
C ILE A 15 18.37 -3.57 -7.12
N ILE A 16 17.91 -3.03 -8.25
CA ILE A 16 16.67 -2.24 -8.30
C ILE A 16 15.47 -3.13 -7.93
N ASN A 17 15.38 -4.35 -8.46
CA ASN A 17 14.30 -5.28 -8.09
C ASN A 17 14.35 -5.65 -6.60
N HIS A 18 15.54 -5.89 -6.04
CA HIS A 18 15.71 -6.22 -4.63
C HIS A 18 15.16 -5.12 -3.72
N PHE A 19 15.58 -3.87 -3.95
CA PHE A 19 15.10 -2.74 -3.16
C PHE A 19 13.63 -2.45 -3.41
N TRP A 20 13.14 -2.57 -4.64
CA TRP A 20 11.72 -2.38 -4.93
C TRP A 20 10.84 -3.40 -4.20
N GLN A 21 11.22 -4.67 -4.17
CA GLN A 21 10.52 -5.71 -3.41
C GLN A 21 10.51 -5.41 -1.90
N TYR A 22 11.59 -4.81 -1.38
CA TYR A 22 11.65 -4.38 0.01
C TYR A 22 10.63 -3.26 0.29
N ILE A 23 10.58 -2.25 -0.57
CA ILE A 23 9.63 -1.13 -0.43
C ILE A 23 8.18 -1.63 -0.61
N GLU A 24 7.92 -2.50 -1.58
CA GLU A 24 6.57 -3.01 -1.88
C GLU A 24 5.96 -3.78 -0.69
N LYS A 25 6.77 -4.52 0.08
CA LYS A 25 6.31 -5.23 1.29
C LYS A 25 5.72 -4.32 2.35
N ASP A 26 6.21 -3.08 2.44
CA ASP A 26 5.73 -2.10 3.41
C ASP A 26 4.64 -1.17 2.83
N MET A 27 4.34 -1.28 1.53
CA MET A 27 3.38 -0.42 0.83
C MET A 27 1.92 -0.89 0.89
N ASP A 28 1.61 -2.15 1.25
CA ASP A 28 0.33 -2.76 0.89
C ASP A 28 -0.92 -1.91 1.24
N ILE A 29 -0.99 -1.32 2.42
CA ILE A 29 -2.11 -0.44 2.82
C ILE A 29 -2.05 0.94 2.14
N TYR A 30 -0.86 1.51 2.01
CA TYR A 30 -0.64 2.81 1.39
C TYR A 30 -0.87 2.80 -0.12
N SER A 31 -0.76 1.62 -0.71
CA SER A 31 -0.90 1.44 -2.14
C SER A 31 -2.34 1.38 -2.61
N ILE A 32 -3.33 1.23 -1.73
CA ILE A 32 -4.73 1.03 -2.11
C ILE A 32 -5.30 2.30 -2.73
N ASP A 33 -5.99 2.20 -3.86
CA ASP A 33 -6.72 3.33 -4.43
C ASP A 33 -8.02 3.60 -3.65
N SER A 34 -8.09 4.73 -2.93
CA SER A 34 -9.28 5.17 -2.21
C SER A 34 -10.10 6.25 -2.92
N LYS A 35 -9.76 6.60 -4.18
CA LYS A 35 -10.47 7.66 -4.94
C LYS A 35 -11.97 7.42 -5.07
N SER A 36 -12.42 6.16 -4.95
CA SER A 36 -13.82 5.77 -4.85
C SER A 36 -14.07 4.97 -3.57
N PRO A 37 -14.44 5.63 -2.44
CA PRO A 37 -14.75 4.96 -1.19
C PRO A 37 -15.84 3.89 -1.30
N SER A 38 -16.84 4.10 -2.15
CA SER A 38 -17.93 3.14 -2.38
C SER A 38 -17.41 1.87 -3.06
N SER A 39 -16.63 2.00 -4.13
CA SER A 39 -16.01 0.86 -4.83
C SER A 39 -15.03 0.11 -3.93
N LEU A 40 -14.29 0.85 -3.09
CA LEU A 40 -13.39 0.23 -2.11
C LEU A 40 -14.16 -0.54 -1.03
N LEU A 41 -15.31 -0.02 -0.57
CA LEU A 41 -16.18 -0.72 0.37
C LEU A 41 -16.75 -2.01 -0.22
N GLU A 42 -17.25 -1.96 -1.45
CA GLU A 42 -17.72 -3.14 -2.19
C GLU A 42 -16.62 -4.19 -2.30
N THR A 43 -15.40 -3.75 -2.64
CA THR A 43 -14.22 -4.61 -2.72
C THR A 43 -13.93 -5.28 -1.38
N ILE A 44 -13.94 -4.54 -0.27
CA ILE A 44 -13.70 -5.07 1.07
C ILE A 44 -14.73 -6.15 1.40
N ILE A 45 -16.02 -5.90 1.15
CA ILE A 45 -17.12 -6.83 1.43
C ILE A 45 -17.02 -8.09 0.57
N ASN A 46 -16.78 -7.92 -0.74
CA ASN A 46 -16.73 -9.03 -1.70
C ASN A 46 -15.51 -9.93 -1.49
N SER A 47 -14.37 -9.35 -1.12
CA SER A 47 -13.10 -10.07 -0.95
C SER A 47 -12.95 -10.76 0.40
N ASN A 48 -13.80 -10.40 1.38
CA ASN A 48 -13.74 -10.89 2.76
C ASN A 48 -15.10 -11.48 3.18
N LYS A 49 -15.41 -12.68 2.70
CA LYS A 49 -16.68 -13.38 3.01
C LYS A 49 -16.95 -13.42 4.51
N GLY A 50 -18.13 -12.97 4.92
CA GLY A 50 -18.57 -12.97 6.33
C GLY A 50 -18.05 -11.81 7.17
N ILE A 51 -17.35 -10.83 6.58
CA ILE A 51 -17.00 -9.59 7.29
C ILE A 51 -18.27 -8.86 7.73
N LYS A 52 -18.32 -8.41 8.99
CA LYS A 52 -19.40 -7.56 9.49
C LYS A 52 -19.32 -6.18 8.82
N HIS A 53 -20.46 -5.65 8.36
CA HIS A 53 -20.53 -4.30 7.76
C HIS A 53 -19.90 -3.21 8.64
N THR A 54 -20.09 -3.29 9.96
CA THR A 54 -19.46 -2.35 10.91
C THR A 54 -17.93 -2.45 10.92
N LYS A 55 -17.38 -3.66 10.76
CA LYS A 55 -15.93 -3.88 10.64
C LYS A 55 -15.42 -3.36 9.29
N ALA A 56 -16.16 -3.60 8.20
CA ALA A 56 -15.81 -3.10 6.87
C ALA A 56 -15.74 -1.58 6.84
N LEU A 57 -16.78 -0.90 7.36
CA LEU A 57 -16.81 0.57 7.46
C LEU A 57 -15.67 1.11 8.33
N LYS A 58 -15.42 0.49 9.49
CA LYS A 58 -14.30 0.87 10.37
C LYS A 58 -12.97 0.83 9.61
N LEU A 59 -12.69 -0.25 8.89
CA LEU A 59 -11.42 -0.42 8.19
C LEU A 59 -11.33 0.49 6.95
N LEU A 60 -12.44 0.73 6.24
CA LEU A 60 -12.52 1.73 5.18
C LEU A 60 -12.11 3.12 5.70
N SER A 61 -12.64 3.55 6.85
CA SER A 61 -12.29 4.84 7.45
C SER A 61 -10.79 4.95 7.76
N VAL A 62 -10.17 3.87 8.21
CA VAL A 62 -8.72 3.83 8.47
C VAL A 62 -7.92 4.03 7.19
N ILE A 63 -8.35 3.45 6.07
CA ILE A 63 -7.67 3.59 4.77
C ILE A 63 -7.79 5.03 4.28
N ILE A 64 -9.02 5.57 4.24
CA ILE A 64 -9.29 6.92 3.72
C ILE A 64 -8.52 7.97 4.54
N ILE A 65 -8.72 7.98 5.86
CA ILE A 65 -8.08 8.96 6.73
C ILE A 65 -6.56 8.71 6.78
N GLY A 66 -6.14 7.46 6.77
CA GLY A 66 -4.72 7.08 6.75
C GLY A 66 -3.98 7.56 5.51
N GLN A 67 -4.66 7.66 4.36
CA GLN A 67 -4.11 8.23 3.14
C GLN A 67 -4.14 9.75 3.12
N GLU A 68 -5.16 10.36 3.74
CA GLU A 68 -5.26 11.81 3.89
C GLU A 68 -4.14 12.38 4.78
N VAL A 69 -3.96 11.83 6.00
CA VAL A 69 -3.05 12.41 7.01
C VAL A 69 -1.77 11.60 7.26
N GLY A 70 -1.69 10.39 6.71
CA GLY A 70 -0.64 9.40 7.03
C GLY A 70 -0.94 8.59 8.30
N LEU A 71 -0.57 7.30 8.32
CA LEU A 71 -0.84 6.41 9.46
C LEU A 71 -0.20 6.87 10.77
N ARG A 72 0.94 7.56 10.73
CA ARG A 72 1.58 8.12 11.93
C ARG A 72 0.71 9.21 12.56
N THR A 73 0.19 10.13 11.75
CA THR A 73 -0.70 11.21 12.21
C THR A 73 -2.02 10.64 12.67
N LEU A 74 -2.60 9.69 11.92
CA LEU A 74 -3.81 8.97 12.32
C LEU A 74 -3.64 8.29 13.69
N ARG A 75 -2.51 7.62 13.93
CA ARG A 75 -2.20 7.04 15.24
C ARG A 75 -2.20 8.09 16.34
N ASN A 76 -1.58 9.24 16.11
CA ASN A 76 -1.55 10.33 17.09
C ASN A 76 -2.96 10.85 17.36
N ILE A 77 -3.78 11.05 16.32
CA ILE A 77 -5.19 11.48 16.43
C ILE A 77 -6.00 10.49 17.28
N LEU A 78 -5.89 9.19 16.99
CA LEU A 78 -6.59 8.14 17.74
C LEU A 78 -6.12 8.03 19.20
N ASN A 79 -4.92 8.52 19.50
CA ASN A 79 -4.32 8.49 20.83
C ASN A 79 -4.40 9.83 21.58
N LEU A 80 -5.07 10.88 21.05
CA LEU A 80 -5.13 12.22 21.66
C LEU A 80 -5.63 12.23 23.11
N ASN A 81 -6.45 11.24 23.48
CA ASN A 81 -7.04 11.14 24.82
C ASN A 81 -6.26 10.22 25.78
N GLY A 82 -4.99 9.91 25.50
CA GLY A 82 -4.14 9.10 26.37
C GLY A 82 -4.56 7.63 26.52
N LYS A 83 -5.51 7.16 25.71
CA LYS A 83 -5.96 5.75 25.73
C LYS A 83 -4.87 4.84 25.15
N LYS A 84 -4.71 3.66 25.76
CA LYS A 84 -3.66 2.68 25.43
C LYS A 84 -3.51 2.44 23.93
N ASN A 85 -2.25 2.44 23.50
CA ASN A 85 -1.76 2.18 22.15
C ASN A 85 -2.17 0.78 21.60
N ASP A 86 -2.71 -0.10 22.43
CA ASP A 86 -3.21 -1.44 22.07
C ASP A 86 -4.35 -1.40 21.05
N TYR A 87 -5.17 -0.34 21.04
CA TYR A 87 -6.19 -0.19 20.01
C TYR A 87 -5.57 -0.01 18.62
N TRP A 88 -4.52 0.81 18.51
CA TRP A 88 -3.81 1.02 17.25
C TRP A 88 -3.24 -0.28 16.69
N TYR A 89 -2.54 -1.06 17.50
CA TYR A 89 -1.95 -2.32 17.02
C TYR A 89 -3.00 -3.35 16.62
N ARG A 90 -4.12 -3.44 17.35
CA ARG A 90 -5.25 -4.29 16.94
C ARG A 90 -5.86 -3.83 15.63
N LEU A 91 -6.04 -2.52 15.46
CA LEU A 91 -6.58 -1.92 14.25
C LEU A 91 -5.70 -2.20 13.03
N ILE A 92 -4.38 -2.01 13.16
CA ILE A 92 -3.42 -2.31 12.10
C ILE A 92 -3.37 -3.82 11.80
N LYS A 93 -3.47 -4.68 12.82
CA LYS A 93 -3.58 -6.13 12.59
C LYS A 93 -4.83 -6.47 11.77
N GLU A 94 -5.99 -5.95 12.18
CA GLU A 94 -7.23 -6.17 11.43
C GLU A 94 -7.16 -5.65 9.99
N LEU A 95 -6.43 -4.56 9.75
CA LEU A 95 -6.22 -3.98 8.44
C LEU A 95 -5.31 -4.87 7.57
N LYS A 96 -4.26 -5.44 8.14
CA LYS A 96 -3.36 -6.40 7.48
C LYS A 96 -4.02 -7.75 7.19
N ASP A 97 -4.97 -8.15 8.03
CA ASP A 97 -5.74 -9.38 7.86
C ASP A 97 -6.84 -9.25 6.77
N LEU A 98 -7.07 -8.05 6.23
CA LEU A 98 -7.96 -7.88 5.09
C LEU A 98 -7.35 -8.49 3.84
N ASN A 99 -8.13 -9.32 3.17
CA ASN A 99 -7.81 -9.77 1.84
C ASN A 99 -8.18 -8.68 0.83
N PHE A 100 -7.16 -8.10 0.18
CA PHE A 100 -7.33 -7.15 -0.91
C PHE A 100 -6.95 -7.81 -2.24
N PRO A 101 -7.76 -7.65 -3.30
CA PRO A 101 -7.36 -7.98 -4.65
C PRO A 101 -6.08 -7.21 -5.03
N LYS A 102 -5.20 -7.85 -5.81
CA LYS A 102 -3.93 -7.24 -6.26
C LYS A 102 -4.14 -5.96 -7.08
N ASP A 103 -5.34 -5.83 -7.66
CA ASP A 103 -5.71 -4.77 -8.59
C ASP A 103 -6.23 -3.51 -7.86
N CYS A 104 -6.33 -3.56 -6.54
CA CYS A 104 -6.75 -2.41 -5.73
C CYS A 104 -5.63 -1.40 -5.51
N LYS A 105 -4.42 -1.65 -6.02
CA LYS A 105 -3.30 -0.71 -5.89
C LYS A 105 -3.46 0.48 -6.85
N TYR A 106 -2.96 1.65 -6.47
CA TYR A 106 -2.86 2.82 -7.35
C TYR A 106 -2.21 2.41 -8.67
N GLN A 107 -2.81 2.86 -9.77
CA GLN A 107 -2.30 2.58 -11.10
C GLN A 107 -0.82 2.97 -11.24
N SER A 108 -0.39 4.08 -10.65
CA SER A 108 1.01 4.50 -10.66
C SER A 108 1.96 3.47 -10.04
N ILE A 109 1.56 2.79 -8.97
CA ILE A 109 2.37 1.74 -8.33
C ILE A 109 2.44 0.51 -9.23
N THR A 110 1.34 0.15 -9.90
CA THR A 110 1.34 -0.95 -10.87
C THR A 110 2.23 -0.65 -12.09
N GLU A 111 2.24 0.60 -12.56
CA GLU A 111 3.08 1.07 -13.66
C GLU A 111 4.56 1.07 -13.29
N ILE A 112 4.92 1.56 -12.09
CA ILE A 112 6.30 1.51 -11.58
C ILE A 112 6.78 0.06 -11.50
N ASN A 113 5.95 -0.83 -10.94
CA ASN A 113 6.23 -2.27 -10.86
C ASN A 113 6.56 -2.87 -12.23
N LYS A 114 5.75 -2.54 -13.25
CA LYS A 114 5.93 -3.03 -14.62
C LYS A 114 7.21 -2.47 -15.25
N SER A 115 7.49 -1.18 -15.07
CA SER A 115 8.69 -0.53 -15.61
C SER A 115 9.98 -1.06 -14.98
N ILE A 116 9.99 -1.29 -13.65
CA ILE A 116 11.14 -1.85 -12.95
C ILE A 116 11.42 -3.29 -13.41
N ARG A 117 10.39 -4.14 -13.50
CA ARG A 117 10.55 -5.53 -13.95
C ARG A 117 11.04 -5.63 -15.39
N ASN A 118 10.48 -4.81 -16.28
CA ASN A 118 10.85 -4.82 -17.70
C ASN A 118 12.09 -3.97 -18.00
N PHE A 119 12.61 -3.25 -17.00
CA PHE A 119 13.72 -2.32 -17.13
C PHE A 119 13.50 -1.28 -18.24
N MET A 120 12.28 -0.73 -18.29
CA MET A 120 11.86 0.25 -19.28
C MET A 120 11.72 1.63 -18.64
N PRO A 121 12.01 2.72 -19.39
CA PRO A 121 11.76 4.07 -18.90
C PRO A 121 10.28 4.23 -18.53
N LEU A 122 10.03 4.71 -17.31
CA LEU A 122 8.69 5.02 -16.83
C LEU A 122 8.29 6.42 -17.30
N LYS A 123 7.13 6.53 -17.95
CA LYS A 123 6.47 7.80 -18.21
C LYS A 123 5.16 7.84 -17.45
N LEU A 124 5.15 8.52 -16.30
CA LEU A 124 3.92 8.75 -15.54
C LEU A 124 3.06 9.75 -16.31
N LYS A 125 1.86 9.36 -16.71
CA LYS A 125 0.93 10.21 -17.48
C LYS A 125 0.35 11.39 -16.68
N TYR A 126 0.60 11.45 -15.37
CA TYR A 126 -0.01 12.42 -14.46
C TYR A 126 1.05 13.12 -13.61
N TYR A 127 1.80 14.01 -14.24
CA TYR A 127 2.49 15.15 -13.61
C TYR A 127 2.40 16.32 -14.59
N GLN A 128 1.23 16.97 -14.60
CA GLN A 128 1.02 18.34 -15.08
C GLN A 128 0.22 19.06 -14.01
#